data_AF-A0A2H0N6Y5-F1
#
_entry.id   AF-A0A2H0N6Y5-F1
#
_cell.length_a   1.000
_cell.length_b   1.000
_cell.length_c   1.000
_cell.angle_alpha   90.00
_cell.angle_beta   90.00
_cell.angle_gamma   90.00
#
_symmetry.space_group_name_H-M   'P 1'
#
loop_
_entity.id
_entity.type
_entity.pdbx_description
1 polymer ?
#
loop_
_entity_poly.entity_id
_entity_poly.type
_entity_poly.pdbx_seq_one_letter_code
_entity_poly.pdbx_strand_id
1 'polypeptide(L)'
;MKNEYESSFININENEIKEKLEAIGAKLIKPKKLQKRIIFKNNTTDESRSWVRLRDEGDKITLTLKQVLDSASIHGTKEIEIIVNNFNKTAELLKNSGLYQENYQ
;
A
#
# COMPACT_ATOMS: atom_id res chain seq x y z
N MET A 1 15.75 -2.77 0.50
CA MET A 1 14.41 -2.47 1.04
C MET A 1 14.55 -1.38 2.09
N LYS A 2 13.66 -0.38 2.08
CA LYS A 2 13.65 0.70 3.08
C LYS A 2 12.67 0.32 4.20
N ASN A 3 12.89 0.86 5.40
CA ASN A 3 11.94 0.75 6.51
C ASN A 3 10.96 1.92 6.41
N GLU A 4 9.67 1.62 6.42
CA GLU A 4 8.59 2.59 6.65
C GLU A 4 8.06 2.41 8.07
N TYR A 5 7.74 3.51 8.75
CA TYR A 5 7.17 3.49 10.10
C TYR A 5 5.73 3.99 10.04
N GLU A 6 4.77 3.08 10.13
CA GLU A 6 3.34 3.39 10.13
C GLU A 6 2.64 2.78 11.36
N SER A 7 1.62 3.47 11.86
CA SER A 7 0.70 2.94 12.87
C SER A 7 -0.73 3.32 12.49
N SER A 8 -1.66 2.40 12.73
CA SER A 8 -3.09 2.61 12.48
C SER A 8 -3.84 2.80 13.78
N PHE A 9 -4.60 3.88 13.87
CA PHE A 9 -5.51 4.16 14.97
C PHE A 9 -6.93 3.79 14.56
N ILE A 10 -7.55 2.85 15.27
CA ILE A 10 -8.92 2.42 15.03
C ILE A 10 -9.90 3.23 15.87
N ASN A 11 -11.18 3.23 15.47
CA ASN A 11 -12.29 3.88 16.20
C ASN A 11 -12.09 5.39 16.42
N ILE A 12 -11.62 6.11 15.41
CA ILE A 12 -11.44 7.57 15.45
C ILE A 12 -12.70 8.31 15.01
N ASN A 13 -12.91 9.52 15.55
CA ASN A 13 -13.82 10.50 14.96
C ASN A 13 -13.05 11.34 13.92
N GLU A 14 -13.40 11.20 12.64
CA GLU A 14 -12.68 11.87 11.54
C GLU A 14 -12.68 13.40 11.67
N ASN A 15 -13.76 14.01 12.17
CA ASN A 15 -13.85 15.46 12.31
C ASN A 15 -12.98 15.96 13.47
N GLU A 16 -13.04 15.29 14.62
CA GLU A 16 -12.23 15.64 15.80
C GLU A 16 -10.73 15.54 15.50
N ILE A 17 -10.30 14.51 14.76
CA ILE A 17 -8.90 14.35 14.37
C ILE A 17 -8.45 15.44 13.40
N LYS A 18 -9.30 15.85 12.45
CA LYS A 18 -8.98 16.96 11.53
C LYS A 18 -8.77 18.26 12.29
N GLU A 19 -9.67 18.60 13.21
CA GLU A 19 -9.55 19.81 14.05
C GLU A 19 -8.25 19.80 14.86
N LYS A 20 -7.91 18.66 15.48
CA LYS A 20 -6.65 18.50 16.22
C LYS A 20 -5.41 18.65 15.34
N LEU A 21 -5.43 18.08 14.13
CA LEU A 21 -4.34 18.19 13.16
C LEU A 21 -4.15 19.64 12.68
N GLU A 22 -5.23 20.34 12.38
CA GLU A 22 -5.20 21.75 11.99
C GLU A 22 -4.66 22.64 13.12
N ALA A 23 -5.09 22.39 14.37
CA ALA A 23 -4.63 23.13 15.54
C ALA A 23 -3.12 23.02 15.79
N ILE A 24 -2.48 21.91 15.39
CA ILE A 24 -1.01 21.72 15.49
C ILE A 24 -0.27 22.13 14.20
N GLY A 25 -0.96 22.76 13.24
CA GLY A 25 -0.36 23.26 12.00
C GLY A 25 -0.08 22.17 10.95
N ALA A 26 -0.71 21.00 11.05
CA ALA A 26 -0.61 19.98 10.02
C ALA A 26 -1.20 20.49 8.70
N LYS A 27 -0.62 20.06 7.57
CA LYS A 27 -1.08 20.44 6.23
C LYS A 27 -1.71 19.24 5.54
N LEU A 28 -2.89 19.46 4.95
CA LEU A 28 -3.52 18.47 4.08
C LEU A 28 -2.76 18.40 2.75
N ILE A 29 -1.77 17.50 2.66
CA ILE A 29 -0.96 17.31 1.46
C ILE A 29 -1.66 16.48 0.38
N LYS A 30 -2.66 15.67 0.76
CA LYS A 30 -3.41 14.81 -0.15
C LYS A 30 -4.88 14.77 0.27
N PRO A 31 -5.83 15.21 -0.58
CA PRO A 31 -7.24 15.10 -0.26
C PRO A 31 -7.68 13.64 -0.22
N LYS A 32 -8.74 13.36 0.54
CA LYS A 32 -9.35 12.03 0.59
C LYS A 32 -9.78 11.62 -0.82
N LYS A 33 -9.22 10.51 -1.30
CA LYS A 33 -9.53 9.93 -2.62
C LYS A 33 -9.86 8.45 -2.46
N LEU A 34 -10.72 7.96 -3.35
CA LEU A 34 -10.92 6.53 -3.50
C LEU A 34 -9.63 5.92 -4.07
N GLN A 35 -9.06 4.97 -3.35
CA GLN A 35 -7.90 4.21 -3.82
C GLN A 35 -8.39 2.84 -4.31
N LYS A 36 -7.84 2.39 -5.44
CA LYS A 36 -8.09 1.05 -5.98
C LYS A 36 -6.81 0.23 -5.87
N ARG A 37 -6.90 -1.04 -5.51
CA ARG A 37 -5.73 -1.93 -5.41
C ARG A 37 -5.99 -3.32 -5.93
N ILE A 38 -4.96 -3.90 -6.53
CA ILE A 38 -4.86 -5.33 -6.83
C ILE A 38 -3.71 -5.91 -6.01
N ILE A 39 -3.97 -7.06 -5.39
CA ILE A 39 -2.93 -7.89 -4.75
C ILE A 39 -2.59 -9.05 -5.66
N PHE A 40 -1.30 -9.21 -5.90
CA PHE A 40 -0.69 -10.25 -6.71
C PHE A 40 0.24 -11.12 -5.86
N LYS A 41 0.20 -12.43 -6.11
CA LYS A 41 0.99 -13.42 -5.40
C LYS A 41 1.44 -14.56 -6.32
N ASN A 42 2.42 -15.32 -5.85
CA ASN A 42 2.79 -16.65 -6.31
C ASN A 42 3.29 -17.47 -5.10
N ASN A 43 3.70 -18.71 -5.36
CA ASN A 43 4.24 -19.60 -4.31
C ASN A 43 5.41 -18.95 -3.54
N THR A 44 6.34 -18.30 -4.26
CA THR A 44 7.49 -17.63 -3.63
C THR A 44 7.07 -16.49 -2.72
N THR A 45 6.08 -15.68 -3.11
CA THR A 45 5.61 -14.59 -2.26
C THR A 45 4.87 -15.12 -1.03
N ASP A 46 4.08 -16.18 -1.17
CA ASP A 46 3.38 -16.78 -0.02
C ASP A 46 4.35 -17.40 0.99
N GLU A 47 5.35 -18.18 0.54
CA GLU A 47 6.39 -18.76 1.39
C GLU A 47 7.18 -17.69 2.15
N SER A 48 7.43 -16.55 1.50
CA SER A 48 8.20 -15.45 2.06
C SER A 48 7.36 -14.42 2.84
N ARG A 49 6.05 -14.68 3.04
CA ARG A 49 5.09 -13.74 3.67
C ARG A 49 5.13 -12.36 3.01
N SER A 50 5.19 -12.35 1.68
CA SER A 50 5.20 -11.16 0.86
C SER A 50 4.06 -11.15 -0.15
N TRP A 51 3.83 -9.98 -0.76
CA TRP A 51 2.89 -9.82 -1.85
C TRP A 51 3.25 -8.60 -2.69
N VAL A 52 2.83 -8.62 -3.95
CA VAL A 52 2.93 -7.48 -4.85
C VAL A 52 1.59 -6.74 -4.85
N ARG A 53 1.60 -5.44 -4.57
CA ARG A 53 0.43 -4.56 -4.56
C ARG A 53 0.55 -3.55 -5.67
N LEU A 54 -0.41 -3.54 -6.60
CA LEU A 54 -0.61 -2.45 -7.53
C LEU A 54 -1.73 -1.56 -7.00
N ARG A 55 -1.47 -0.27 -6.79
CA ARG A 55 -2.44 0.67 -6.23
C ARG A 55 -2.56 1.93 -7.08
N ASP A 56 -3.78 2.30 -7.43
CA ASP A 56 -4.12 3.62 -7.95
C ASP A 56 -4.56 4.49 -6.78
N GLU A 57 -3.84 5.58 -6.54
CA GLU A 57 -4.13 6.53 -5.47
C GLU A 57 -4.89 7.78 -5.96
N GLY A 58 -5.27 7.81 -7.24
CA GLY A 58 -6.01 8.87 -7.90
C GLY A 58 -5.18 10.08 -8.35
N ASP A 59 -3.87 10.06 -8.11
CA ASP A 59 -2.87 11.05 -8.53
C ASP A 59 -1.60 10.37 -9.07
N LYS A 60 -1.25 9.21 -8.49
CA LYS A 60 -0.17 8.33 -8.93
C LYS A 60 -0.62 6.87 -8.84
N ILE A 61 0.11 6.01 -9.55
CA ILE A 61 -0.05 4.57 -9.45
C ILE A 61 1.25 4.01 -8.87
N THR A 62 1.16 3.24 -7.79
CA THR A 62 2.28 2.63 -7.09
C THR A 62 2.27 1.12 -7.27
N LEU A 63 3.46 0.54 -7.45
CA LEU A 63 3.71 -0.89 -7.42
C LEU A 63 4.65 -1.18 -6.26
N THR A 64 4.17 -1.95 -5.29
CA THR A 64 4.88 -2.24 -4.04
C THR A 64 5.06 -3.74 -3.87
N LEU A 65 6.29 -4.21 -3.64
CA LEU A 65 6.53 -5.52 -3.02
C LEU A 65 6.63 -5.31 -1.51
N LYS A 66 5.68 -5.84 -0.75
CA LYS A 66 5.65 -5.74 0.71
C LYS A 66 5.89 -7.10 1.34
N GLN A 67 6.73 -7.17 2.37
CA GLN A 67 7.06 -8.40 3.09
C GLN A 67 6.93 -8.18 4.60
N VAL A 68 6.27 -9.11 5.29
CA VAL A 68 6.12 -9.09 6.75
C VAL A 68 6.98 -10.18 7.37
N LEU A 69 8.07 -9.77 8.00
CA LEU A 69 8.99 -10.60 8.77
C LEU A 69 8.50 -10.80 10.21
N ASP A 70 7.95 -9.75 10.82
CA ASP A 70 7.41 -9.76 12.19
C ASP A 70 6.22 -8.78 12.30
N SER A 71 5.02 -9.31 12.53
CA SER A 71 3.82 -8.47 12.64
C SER A 71 3.69 -7.74 13.99
N ALA A 72 4.48 -8.11 15.00
CA ALA A 72 4.47 -7.47 16.32
C ALA A 72 5.45 -6.29 16.42
N SER A 73 6.32 -6.11 15.43
CA SER A 73 7.35 -5.08 15.42
C SER A 73 7.07 -4.02 14.36
N ILE A 74 7.25 -2.75 14.72
CA ILE A 74 7.22 -1.63 13.76
C ILE A 74 8.32 -1.75 12.69
N HIS A 75 9.37 -2.55 12.96
CA HIS A 75 10.45 -2.83 12.01
C HIS A 75 10.23 -4.11 11.19
N GLY A 76 9.18 -4.86 11.50
CA GLY A 76 8.99 -6.19 10.93
C GLY A 76 8.39 -6.18 9.54
N THR A 77 8.19 -5.02 8.93
CA THR A 77 7.71 -4.88 7.55
C THR A 77 8.78 -4.21 6.69
N LYS A 78 9.04 -4.80 5.52
CA LYS A 78 9.96 -4.26 4.52
C LYS A 78 9.25 -4.08 3.19
N GLU A 79 9.65 -3.04 2.45
CA GLU A 79 9.07 -2.80 1.13
C GLU A 79 10.05 -2.27 0.07
N ILE A 80 9.64 -2.49 -1.17
CA ILE A 80 10.17 -1.86 -2.38
C ILE A 80 8.97 -1.25 -3.09
N GLU A 81 8.95 0.07 -3.26
CA GLU A 81 7.89 0.79 -3.96
C GLU A 81 8.44 1.57 -5.15
N ILE A 82 7.73 1.51 -6.27
CA ILE A 82 7.99 2.33 -7.46
C ILE A 82 6.68 2.96 -7.97
N ILE A 83 6.82 4.04 -8.73
CA ILE A 83 5.71 4.64 -9.48
C ILE A 83 5.66 4.01 -10.86
N VAL A 84 4.46 3.63 -11.31
CA VAL A 84 4.19 3.17 -12.67
C VAL A 84 3.23 4.11 -13.37
N ASN A 85 3.25 4.12 -14.70
CA ASN A 85 2.49 5.07 -15.50
C ASN A 85 1.13 4.55 -15.99
N ASN A 86 0.82 3.26 -15.81
CA ASN A 86 -0.44 2.69 -16.28
C ASN A 86 -0.89 1.48 -15.44
N PHE A 87 -2.08 1.57 -14.86
CA PHE A 87 -2.61 0.55 -13.96
C PHE A 87 -2.94 -0.75 -14.70
N ASN A 88 -3.71 -0.68 -15.78
CA ASN A 88 -4.17 -1.87 -16.51
C ASN A 88 -3.01 -2.62 -17.17
N LYS A 89 -2.08 -1.92 -17.82
CA LYS A 89 -0.90 -2.54 -18.43
C LYS A 89 0.02 -3.18 -17.39
N THR A 90 0.19 -2.56 -16.23
CA THR A 90 0.98 -3.15 -15.14
C THR A 90 0.30 -4.41 -14.61
N ALA A 91 -1.03 -4.38 -14.43
CA ALA A 91 -1.79 -5.56 -14.00
C ALA A 91 -1.68 -6.71 -15.01
N GLU A 92 -1.78 -6.43 -16.31
CA GLU A 92 -1.61 -7.41 -17.38
C GLU A 92 -0.19 -7.99 -17.38
N LEU A 93 0.84 -7.15 -17.26
CA LEU A 93 2.23 -7.58 -17.18
C LEU A 93 2.46 -8.54 -16.01
N LEU A 94 1.96 -8.20 -14.81
CA LEU A 94 2.12 -9.03 -13.62
C LEU A 94 1.44 -10.39 -13.78
N LYS A 95 0.22 -10.42 -14.33
CA LYS A 95 -0.49 -11.69 -14.63
C LYS A 95 0.31 -12.59 -15.57
N ASN A 96 0.86 -12.01 -16.63
CA ASN A 96 1.64 -12.75 -17.61
C ASN A 96 3.07 -13.08 -17.13
N SER A 97 3.49 -12.55 -15.98
CA SER A 97 4.81 -12.84 -15.37
C SER A 97 4.76 -13.98 -14.34
N GLY A 98 3.64 -14.69 -14.22
CA GLY A 98 3.49 -15.82 -13.29
C GLY A 98 2.97 -15.44 -11.90
N LEU A 99 2.41 -14.24 -11.74
CA LEU A 99 1.67 -13.86 -10.53
C LEU A 99 0.17 -14.04 -10.76
N TYR A 100 -0.55 -14.62 -9.80
CA TYR A 100 -2.00 -14.63 -9.78
C TYR A 100 -2.55 -13.47 -8.96
N GLN A 101 -3.73 -13.00 -9.36
CA GLN A 101 -4.48 -11.97 -8.65
C GLN A 101 -5.27 -12.62 -7.51
N GLU A 102 -5.00 -12.23 -6.26
CA GLU A 102 -5.70 -12.76 -5.08
C GLU A 102 -6.91 -11.90 -4.71
N ASN A 103 -6.78 -10.57 -4.74
CA ASN A 103 -7.82 -9.65 -4.30
C ASN A 103 -7.85 -8.37 -5.13
N TYR A 104 -9.05 -7.86 -5.44
CA TYR A 104 -9.29 -6.51 -5.98
C TYR A 104 -10.20 -5.74 -5.02
N GLN A 105 -9.77 -4.55 -4.62
CA GLN A 105 -10.48 -3.68 -3.68
C GLN A 105 -10.44 -2.24 -4.17
#